data_AF-A0A1Z4BRA6-F1
#
_entry.id   AF-A0A1Z4BRA6-F1
#
_cell.length_a   1.000
_cell.length_b   1.000
_cell.length_c   1.000
_cell.angle_alpha   90.00
_cell.angle_beta   90.00
_cell.angle_gamma   90.00
#
_symmetry.space_group_name_H-M   'P 1'
#
loop_
_entity.id
_entity.type
_entity.pdbx_description
1 polymer ?
#
loop_
_entity_poly.entity_id
_entity_poly.type
_entity_poly.pdbx_seq_one_letter_code
_entity_poly.pdbx_strand_id
1 'polypeptide(L)'
;MNNTFFKQKEFREFLPKNGVNSIDSYINYVNNADKQFRHKLFELVENIYKAKSLDALDELREIGEELFEIIEVTSKNHYRAGFMKYLDFIEEKICLSDEVSVATISLNDIKKDVEEEKKIYNTNSAYIHYSSTFVRDTLFRRLISQDRYNNNGHLIFPIRFIKQYFYKTGHEKTFDKILNHQIDNIIYFVGTTAKKVKDLKDLEIEYSNGQVFINKEKVSAKTEVDNLVTLVVKSGKLREIVIDHIEPISLLLESLDKNDFPQLSLITDEFRKRLKGGNLDRDSVRLLSTIIANDESFRNRIHFDELEEEFQKINAKMNLQLMHSSYNSKKGAK
;
A
#
# COMPACT_ATOMS: atom_id res chain seq x y z
N MET A 1 -26.10 2.12 -17.91
CA MET A 1 -25.21 3.29 -18.06
C MET A 1 -24.20 2.96 -19.15
N ASN A 2 -23.82 3.91 -20.00
CA ASN A 2 -22.69 3.69 -20.91
C ASN A 2 -21.42 3.59 -20.06
N ASN A 3 -20.77 2.42 -20.05
CA ASN A 3 -19.50 2.23 -19.37
C ASN A 3 -18.43 3.10 -20.03
N THR A 4 -18.27 4.31 -19.50
CA THR A 4 -17.47 5.38 -20.11
C THR A 4 -16.30 5.65 -19.17
N PHE A 5 -15.10 5.81 -19.72
CA PHE A 5 -13.90 6.03 -18.94
C PHE A 5 -14.03 7.32 -18.09
N PHE A 6 -14.28 7.13 -16.81
CA PHE A 6 -14.46 8.22 -15.86
C PHE A 6 -13.19 9.08 -15.75
N LYS A 7 -13.32 10.40 -15.98
CA LYS A 7 -12.23 11.39 -15.95
C LYS A 7 -11.04 11.09 -16.88
N GLN A 8 -11.30 10.47 -18.03
CA GLN A 8 -10.26 10.14 -19.01
C GLN A 8 -9.41 11.35 -19.44
N LYS A 9 -10.03 12.51 -19.66
CA LYS A 9 -9.32 13.72 -20.09
C LYS A 9 -8.33 14.20 -19.03
N GLU A 10 -8.78 14.30 -17.79
CA GLU A 10 -7.94 14.71 -16.67
C GLU A 10 -6.84 13.68 -16.37
N PHE A 11 -7.12 12.39 -16.56
CA PHE A 11 -6.10 11.35 -16.44
C PHE A 11 -5.00 11.48 -17.50
N ARG A 12 -5.36 11.82 -18.75
CA ARG A 12 -4.36 12.11 -19.81
C ARG A 12 -3.43 13.26 -19.43
N GLU A 13 -3.95 14.31 -18.80
CA GLU A 13 -3.17 15.46 -18.33
C GLU A 13 -2.30 15.12 -17.11
N PHE A 14 -2.73 14.17 -16.27
CA PHE A 14 -1.99 13.71 -15.09
C PHE A 14 -0.75 12.89 -15.45
N LEU A 15 -0.81 12.05 -16.48
CA LEU A 15 0.25 11.12 -16.87
C LEU A 15 1.64 11.77 -17.09
N PRO A 16 1.80 12.79 -17.96
CA PRO A 16 3.11 13.40 -18.21
C PRO A 16 3.67 14.13 -16.99
N LYS A 17 2.80 14.70 -16.14
CA LYS A 17 3.20 15.36 -14.88
C LYS A 17 3.75 14.38 -13.83
N ASN A 18 3.53 13.08 -14.03
CA ASN A 18 3.91 12.00 -13.11
C ASN A 18 4.76 10.93 -13.81
N GLY A 19 5.65 11.37 -14.72
CA GLY A 19 6.73 10.57 -15.30
C GLY A 19 6.32 9.59 -16.40
N VAL A 20 5.10 9.69 -16.95
CA VAL A 20 4.63 8.79 -18.02
C VAL A 20 4.69 9.47 -19.38
N ASN A 21 5.53 8.93 -20.26
CA ASN A 21 5.69 9.42 -21.64
C ASN A 21 4.72 8.75 -22.63
N SER A 22 4.26 7.53 -22.36
CA SER A 22 3.42 6.73 -23.26
C SER A 22 1.92 6.86 -22.94
N ILE A 23 1.38 8.07 -23.12
CA ILE A 23 0.00 8.43 -22.72
C ILE A 23 -1.04 7.45 -23.30
N ASP A 24 -1.06 7.26 -24.62
CA ASP A 24 -2.08 6.41 -25.26
C ASP A 24 -1.96 4.94 -24.86
N SER A 25 -0.75 4.46 -24.56
CA SER A 25 -0.53 3.12 -24.03
C SER A 25 -1.23 2.96 -22.67
N TYR A 26 -1.04 3.92 -21.75
CA TYR A 26 -1.69 3.87 -20.43
C TYR A 26 -3.22 3.98 -20.52
N ILE A 27 -3.75 4.78 -21.44
CA ILE A 27 -5.20 4.82 -21.70
C ILE A 27 -5.71 3.45 -22.18
N ASN A 28 -5.00 2.82 -23.10
CA ASN A 28 -5.35 1.48 -23.56
C ASN A 28 -5.23 0.44 -22.42
N TYR A 29 -4.21 0.54 -21.57
CA TYR A 29 -4.03 -0.36 -20.43
C TYR A 29 -5.21 -0.28 -19.46
N VAL A 30 -5.69 0.92 -19.13
CA VAL A 30 -6.86 1.10 -18.26
C VAL A 30 -8.14 0.56 -18.90
N ASN A 31 -8.36 0.82 -20.20
CA ASN A 31 -9.51 0.25 -20.92
C ASN A 31 -9.51 -1.29 -20.92
N ASN A 32 -8.32 -1.90 -21.02
CA ASN A 32 -8.22 -3.37 -20.95
C ASN A 32 -8.31 -3.90 -19.52
N ALA A 33 -7.89 -3.13 -18.51
CA ALA A 33 -8.16 -3.41 -17.12
C ALA A 33 -9.68 -3.45 -16.84
N ASP A 34 -10.43 -2.46 -17.31
CA ASP A 34 -11.89 -2.41 -17.17
C ASP A 34 -12.59 -3.66 -17.74
N LYS A 35 -12.12 -4.20 -18.87
CA LYS A 35 -12.60 -5.48 -19.41
C LYS A 35 -12.43 -6.63 -18.41
N GLN A 36 -11.32 -6.68 -17.67
CA GLN A 36 -11.08 -7.73 -16.67
C GLN A 36 -12.02 -7.57 -15.47
N PHE A 37 -12.39 -6.33 -15.14
CA PHE A 37 -13.45 -6.02 -14.16
C PHE A 37 -14.86 -6.12 -14.75
N ARG A 38 -15.05 -6.83 -15.87
CA ARG A 38 -16.35 -7.05 -16.51
C ARG A 38 -17.11 -5.75 -16.78
N HIS A 39 -16.38 -4.70 -17.19
CA HIS A 39 -16.92 -3.38 -17.51
C HIS A 39 -17.54 -2.61 -16.35
N LYS A 40 -17.11 -2.89 -15.12
CA LYS A 40 -17.57 -2.24 -13.90
C LYS A 40 -16.53 -1.28 -13.29
N LEU A 41 -15.30 -1.23 -13.81
CA LEU A 41 -14.21 -0.49 -13.17
C LEU A 41 -14.52 1.01 -13.09
N PHE A 42 -14.97 1.60 -14.20
CA PHE A 42 -15.19 3.04 -14.26
C PHE A 42 -16.34 3.52 -13.37
N GLU A 43 -17.43 2.75 -13.32
CA GLU A 43 -18.55 3.02 -12.42
C GLU A 43 -18.11 2.98 -10.95
N LEU A 44 -17.31 1.97 -10.57
CA LEU A 44 -16.82 1.87 -9.20
C LEU A 44 -15.88 3.00 -8.84
N VAL A 45 -14.96 3.34 -9.73
CA VAL A 45 -14.05 4.46 -9.51
C VAL A 45 -14.82 5.78 -9.39
N GLU A 46 -15.86 6.00 -10.21
CA GLU A 46 -16.74 7.16 -10.10
C GLU A 46 -17.46 7.20 -8.73
N ASN A 47 -17.99 6.06 -8.27
CA ASN A 47 -18.67 5.96 -6.97
C ASN A 47 -17.71 6.22 -5.80
N ILE A 48 -16.50 5.66 -5.85
CA ILE A 48 -15.45 5.89 -4.86
C ILE A 48 -15.05 7.37 -4.84
N TYR A 49 -14.87 7.98 -6.01
CA TYR A 49 -14.53 9.40 -6.15
C TYR A 49 -15.63 10.29 -5.56
N LYS A 50 -16.90 10.07 -5.92
CA LYS A 50 -18.04 10.83 -5.39
C LYS A 50 -18.18 10.69 -3.88
N ALA A 51 -17.94 9.48 -3.37
CA ALA A 51 -17.97 9.20 -1.95
C ALA A 51 -16.72 9.71 -1.21
N LYS A 52 -15.68 10.14 -1.91
CA LYS A 52 -14.38 10.58 -1.36
C LYS A 52 -13.74 9.53 -0.43
N SER A 53 -13.92 8.25 -0.76
CA SER A 53 -13.51 7.13 0.09
C SER A 53 -12.14 6.57 -0.29
N LEU A 54 -11.11 7.04 0.39
CA LEU A 54 -9.74 6.55 0.17
C LEU A 54 -9.55 5.09 0.64
N ASP A 55 -10.43 4.58 1.49
CA ASP A 55 -10.43 3.19 1.94
C ASP A 55 -10.99 2.24 0.90
N ALA A 56 -12.10 2.62 0.27
CA ALA A 56 -12.63 1.86 -0.86
C ALA A 56 -11.65 1.85 -2.05
N LEU A 57 -10.90 2.94 -2.25
CA LEU A 57 -9.85 3.00 -3.27
C LEU A 57 -8.70 2.03 -3.00
N ASP A 58 -8.23 1.95 -1.76
CA ASP A 58 -7.19 0.99 -1.36
C ASP A 58 -7.69 -0.46 -1.46
N GLU A 59 -8.93 -0.72 -1.06
CA GLU A 59 -9.52 -2.05 -1.23
C GLU A 59 -9.65 -2.44 -2.71
N LEU A 60 -10.04 -1.50 -3.58
CA LEU A 60 -10.09 -1.75 -5.03
C LEU A 60 -8.69 -2.06 -5.58
N ARG A 61 -7.63 -1.40 -5.10
CA ARG A 61 -6.24 -1.75 -5.46
C ARG A 61 -5.92 -3.19 -5.10
N GLU A 62 -6.23 -3.62 -3.88
CA GLU A 62 -5.97 -5.00 -3.44
C GLU A 62 -6.75 -6.03 -4.27
N ILE A 63 -8.02 -5.76 -4.59
CA ILE A 63 -8.84 -6.62 -5.46
C ILE A 63 -8.23 -6.73 -6.86
N GLY A 64 -7.81 -5.59 -7.43
CA GLY A 64 -7.20 -5.58 -8.76
C GLY A 64 -5.90 -6.35 -8.82
N GLU A 65 -5.07 -6.26 -7.78
CA GLU A 65 -3.87 -7.09 -7.66
C GLU A 65 -4.17 -8.57 -7.72
N GLU A 66 -5.11 -9.02 -6.89
CA GLU A 66 -5.53 -10.41 -6.87
C GLU A 66 -6.06 -10.87 -8.23
N LEU A 67 -6.83 -10.02 -8.93
CA LEU A 67 -7.33 -10.30 -10.28
C LEU A 67 -6.19 -10.40 -11.30
N PHE A 68 -5.26 -9.45 -11.32
CA PHE A 68 -4.18 -9.44 -12.31
C PHE A 68 -3.16 -10.56 -12.10
N GLU A 69 -3.08 -11.14 -10.92
CA GLU A 69 -2.26 -12.33 -10.69
C GLU A 69 -2.85 -13.57 -11.35
N ILE A 70 -4.17 -13.77 -11.21
CA ILE A 70 -4.84 -15.02 -11.62
C ILE A 70 -5.29 -15.04 -13.08
N ILE A 71 -5.48 -13.89 -13.72
CA ILE A 71 -5.89 -13.89 -15.13
C ILE A 71 -4.73 -14.34 -16.03
N GLU A 72 -5.06 -15.14 -17.03
CA GLU A 72 -4.10 -15.65 -18.02
C GLU A 72 -4.11 -14.81 -19.31
N VAL A 73 -3.77 -13.53 -19.17
CA VAL A 73 -3.65 -12.61 -20.31
C VAL A 73 -2.21 -12.14 -20.47
N THR A 74 -1.66 -12.26 -21.68
CA THR A 74 -0.25 -11.92 -22.00
C THR A 74 0.17 -10.54 -21.50
N SER A 75 -0.72 -9.55 -21.61
CA SER A 75 -0.46 -8.15 -21.26
C SER A 75 -0.93 -7.76 -19.85
N LYS A 76 -1.23 -8.73 -18.97
CA LYS A 76 -1.77 -8.45 -17.62
C LYS A 76 -0.92 -7.48 -16.81
N ASN A 77 0.41 -7.55 -16.93
CA ASN A 77 1.33 -6.63 -16.26
C ASN A 77 1.15 -5.18 -16.72
N HIS A 78 0.91 -4.95 -18.01
CA HIS A 78 0.62 -3.62 -18.54
C HIS A 78 -0.74 -3.12 -18.07
N TYR A 79 -1.76 -3.98 -18.06
CA TYR A 79 -3.10 -3.62 -17.60
C TYR A 79 -3.08 -3.25 -16.11
N ARG A 80 -2.39 -4.04 -15.29
CA ARG A 80 -2.11 -3.75 -13.89
C ARG A 80 -1.41 -2.41 -13.70
N ALA A 81 -0.36 -2.13 -14.47
CA ALA A 81 0.35 -0.84 -14.40
C ALA A 81 -0.57 0.34 -14.74
N GLY A 82 -1.37 0.22 -15.80
CA GLY A 82 -2.36 1.24 -16.17
C GLY A 82 -3.41 1.44 -15.08
N PHE A 83 -3.99 0.35 -14.57
CA PHE A 83 -4.95 0.35 -13.47
C PHE A 83 -4.40 1.05 -12.23
N MET A 84 -3.20 0.69 -11.78
CA MET A 84 -2.58 1.31 -10.60
C MET A 84 -2.34 2.81 -10.78
N LYS A 85 -1.82 3.21 -11.95
CA LYS A 85 -1.61 4.62 -12.25
C LYS A 85 -2.91 5.41 -12.31
N TYR A 86 -4.00 4.78 -12.76
CA TYR A 86 -5.32 5.39 -12.75
C TYR A 86 -5.86 5.59 -11.33
N LEU A 87 -5.69 4.60 -10.44
CA LEU A 87 -6.09 4.76 -9.04
C LEU A 87 -5.25 5.81 -8.30
N ASP A 88 -3.95 5.95 -8.62
CA ASP A 88 -3.10 7.03 -8.10
C ASP A 88 -3.61 8.42 -8.52
N PHE A 89 -4.06 8.56 -9.77
CA PHE A 89 -4.72 9.78 -10.24
C PHE A 89 -6.00 10.08 -9.47
N ILE A 90 -6.85 9.08 -9.24
CA ILE A 90 -8.12 9.25 -8.51
C ILE A 90 -7.85 9.66 -7.05
N GLU A 91 -6.87 9.03 -6.41
CA GLU A 91 -6.42 9.40 -5.07
C GLU A 91 -5.99 10.86 -5.01
N GLU A 92 -5.16 11.32 -5.95
CA GLU A 92 -4.73 12.71 -6.01
C GLU A 92 -5.93 13.65 -6.14
N LYS A 93 -6.91 13.31 -6.98
CA LYS A 93 -8.12 14.13 -7.16
C LYS A 93 -9.03 14.16 -5.94
N ILE A 94 -9.15 13.07 -5.20
CA ILE A 94 -9.89 13.05 -3.92
C ILE A 94 -9.17 13.96 -2.91
N CYS A 95 -7.86 13.79 -2.74
CA CYS A 95 -7.08 14.56 -1.79
C CYS A 95 -7.05 16.06 -2.13
N LEU A 96 -7.04 16.44 -3.41
CA LEU A 96 -7.09 17.86 -3.80
C LEU A 96 -8.51 18.48 -3.72
N SER A 97 -9.51 17.71 -3.32
CA SER A 97 -10.88 18.21 -3.09
C SER A 97 -11.14 18.66 -1.64
N ASP A 98 -10.09 18.69 -0.81
CA ASP A 98 -10.07 19.12 0.60
C ASP A 98 -11.06 18.41 1.55
N GLU A 99 -11.62 17.28 1.12
CA GLU A 99 -12.52 16.46 1.94
C GLU A 99 -12.23 14.96 1.69
N VAL A 100 -12.21 14.18 2.77
CA VAL A 100 -12.15 12.71 2.74
C VAL A 100 -13.31 12.19 3.57
N SER A 101 -13.89 11.07 3.17
CA SER A 101 -15.04 10.47 3.84
C SER A 101 -14.79 9.00 4.14
N VAL A 102 -15.29 8.57 5.30
CA VAL A 102 -15.30 7.17 5.76
C VAL A 102 -16.47 6.38 5.16
N ALA A 103 -17.17 6.95 4.17
CA ALA A 103 -18.26 6.27 3.48
C ALA A 103 -17.79 4.91 2.97
N THR A 104 -18.47 3.87 3.43
CA THR A 104 -18.20 2.51 3.01
C THR A 104 -18.85 2.28 1.65
N ILE A 105 -18.02 2.06 0.62
CA ILE A 105 -18.50 1.63 -0.68
C ILE A 105 -18.43 0.11 -0.72
N SER A 106 -19.56 -0.54 -0.98
CA SER A 106 -19.60 -1.99 -1.13
C SER A 106 -18.88 -2.39 -2.42
N LEU A 107 -17.81 -3.17 -2.28
CA LEU A 107 -17.11 -3.81 -3.40
C LEU A 107 -17.43 -5.32 -3.49
N ASN A 108 -18.49 -5.77 -2.82
CA ASN A 108 -18.79 -7.20 -2.66
C ASN A 108 -19.04 -7.93 -3.98
N ASP A 109 -19.65 -7.26 -4.96
CA ASP A 109 -19.96 -7.90 -6.24
C ASP A 109 -18.68 -8.20 -7.02
N ILE A 110 -17.73 -7.26 -7.07
CA ILE A 110 -16.43 -7.54 -7.70
C ILE A 110 -15.61 -8.53 -6.88
N LYS A 111 -15.67 -8.48 -5.54
CA LYS A 111 -15.02 -9.49 -4.71
C LYS A 111 -15.50 -10.90 -5.09
N LYS A 112 -16.80 -11.08 -5.27
CA LYS A 112 -17.39 -12.35 -5.72
C LYS A 112 -16.90 -12.72 -7.12
N ASP A 113 -16.93 -11.78 -8.07
CA ASP A 113 -16.47 -12.02 -9.45
C ASP A 113 -15.00 -12.49 -9.47
N VAL A 114 -14.12 -11.85 -8.69
CA VAL A 114 -12.70 -12.25 -8.56
C VAL A 114 -12.57 -13.58 -7.84
N GLU A 115 -13.37 -13.85 -6.80
CA GLU A 115 -13.38 -15.14 -6.10
C GLU A 115 -13.81 -16.31 -7.00
N GLU A 116 -14.78 -16.08 -7.88
CA GLU A 116 -15.19 -17.08 -8.89
C GLU A 116 -14.07 -17.34 -9.89
N GLU A 117 -13.43 -16.28 -10.40
CA GLU A 117 -12.29 -16.39 -11.31
C GLU A 117 -11.13 -17.17 -10.65
N LYS A 118 -10.87 -16.91 -9.37
CA LYS A 118 -9.88 -17.67 -8.56
C LYS A 118 -10.23 -19.14 -8.47
N LYS A 119 -11.49 -19.48 -8.20
CA LYS A 119 -11.92 -20.88 -8.11
C LYS A 119 -11.70 -21.59 -9.44
N ILE A 120 -12.04 -20.95 -10.56
CA ILE A 120 -11.82 -21.48 -11.91
C ILE A 120 -10.33 -21.70 -12.16
N TYR A 121 -9.50 -20.68 -11.94
CA TYR A 121 -8.04 -20.76 -12.11
C TYR A 121 -7.41 -21.92 -11.32
N ASN A 122 -7.95 -22.20 -10.13
CA ASN A 122 -7.38 -23.20 -9.24
C ASN A 122 -8.16 -24.52 -9.18
N THR A 123 -9.04 -24.81 -10.14
CA THR A 123 -9.95 -25.98 -10.10
C THR A 123 -9.25 -27.34 -9.96
N ASN A 124 -7.92 -27.42 -10.16
CA ASN A 124 -7.13 -28.64 -10.00
C ASN A 124 -5.96 -28.52 -9.00
N SER A 125 -5.86 -27.44 -8.23
CA SER A 125 -4.74 -27.22 -7.31
C SER A 125 -5.15 -27.39 -5.84
N ALA A 126 -4.38 -28.15 -5.07
CA ALA A 126 -4.51 -28.19 -3.60
C ALA A 126 -4.06 -26.87 -2.93
N TYR A 127 -3.37 -25.99 -3.68
CA TYR A 127 -2.76 -24.77 -3.18
C TYR A 127 -3.06 -23.56 -4.07
N ILE A 128 -3.24 -22.40 -3.46
CA ILE A 128 -3.17 -21.10 -4.12
C ILE A 128 -1.70 -20.70 -4.17
N HIS A 129 -1.15 -20.54 -5.36
CA HIS A 129 0.23 -20.12 -5.53
C HIS A 129 0.32 -18.60 -5.76
N TYR A 130 1.25 -17.96 -5.06
CA TYR A 130 1.62 -16.57 -5.25
C TYR A 130 3.12 -16.47 -5.56
N SER A 131 3.43 -15.81 -6.68
CA SER A 131 4.81 -15.57 -7.06
C SER A 131 5.51 -14.64 -6.05
N SER A 132 6.83 -14.80 -5.87
CA SER A 132 7.62 -13.91 -5.00
C SER A 132 7.48 -12.44 -5.39
N THR A 133 7.50 -12.12 -6.69
CA THR A 133 7.28 -10.77 -7.20
C THR A 133 5.93 -10.21 -6.75
N PHE A 134 4.86 -10.98 -6.87
CA PHE A 134 3.52 -10.55 -6.46
C PHE A 134 3.41 -10.30 -4.95
N VAL A 135 3.98 -11.21 -4.15
CA VAL A 135 4.04 -11.06 -2.69
C VAL A 135 4.79 -9.78 -2.33
N ARG A 136 5.97 -9.55 -2.91
CA ARG A 136 6.81 -8.37 -2.64
C ARG A 136 6.13 -7.07 -3.04
N ASP A 137 5.50 -7.02 -4.21
CA ASP A 137 4.72 -5.87 -4.65
C ASP A 137 3.57 -5.55 -3.68
N THR A 138 2.92 -6.59 -3.16
CA THR A 138 1.85 -6.45 -2.17
C THR A 138 2.38 -5.89 -0.85
N LEU A 139 3.53 -6.37 -0.39
CA LEU A 139 4.20 -5.84 0.80
C LEU A 139 4.63 -4.38 0.61
N PHE A 140 5.17 -4.04 -0.56
CA PHE A 140 5.54 -2.67 -0.92
C PHE A 140 4.37 -1.71 -0.78
N ARG A 141 3.22 -2.04 -1.40
CA ARG A 141 2.01 -1.22 -1.32
C ARG A 141 1.50 -1.02 0.10
N ARG A 142 1.57 -2.06 0.93
CA ARG A 142 1.14 -1.99 2.32
C ARG A 142 2.05 -1.12 3.17
N LEU A 143 3.36 -1.12 2.92
CA LEU A 143 4.27 -0.22 3.61
C LEU A 143 3.95 1.23 3.27
N ILE A 144 3.74 1.56 1.99
CA ILE A 144 3.49 2.94 1.57
C ILE A 144 2.08 3.47 1.88
N SER A 145 1.15 2.62 2.34
CA SER A 145 -0.18 3.04 2.83
C SER A 145 -0.22 3.25 4.34
N GLN A 146 0.90 3.02 5.01
CA GLN A 146 1.02 2.94 6.45
C GLN A 146 1.69 4.20 7.02
N ASP A 147 1.04 5.36 6.85
CA ASP A 147 1.45 6.58 7.55
C ASP A 147 1.44 6.35 9.08
N ARG A 148 2.37 6.99 9.78
CA ARG A 148 2.44 6.99 11.25
C ARG A 148 2.46 8.41 11.77
N TYR A 149 1.62 8.67 12.76
CA TYR A 149 1.43 10.00 13.31
C TYR A 149 1.13 9.91 14.81
N ASN A 150 1.29 11.03 15.50
CA ASN A 150 0.98 11.19 16.91
C ASN A 150 0.55 12.64 17.20
N ASN A 151 -0.16 12.82 18.31
CA ASN A 151 -0.65 14.12 18.77
C ASN A 151 0.14 14.67 19.98
N ASN A 152 1.20 13.99 20.39
CA ASN A 152 2.03 14.33 21.56
C ASN A 152 3.24 15.21 21.22
N GLY A 153 3.36 15.72 19.98
CA GLY A 153 4.42 16.65 19.61
C GLY A 153 5.68 15.97 19.05
N HIS A 154 5.80 14.65 19.10
CA HIS A 154 6.95 13.89 18.57
C HIS A 154 6.95 13.85 17.03
N LEU A 155 8.00 13.28 16.43
CA LEU A 155 8.11 13.14 14.98
C LEU A 155 6.98 12.26 14.42
N ILE A 156 6.50 12.60 13.24
CA ILE A 156 5.62 11.73 12.46
C ILE A 156 6.42 11.05 11.33
N PHE A 157 5.89 9.96 10.80
CA PHE A 157 6.46 9.26 9.65
C PHE A 157 5.38 9.10 8.55
N PRO A 158 5.14 10.18 7.77
CA PRO A 158 4.14 10.18 6.72
C PRO A 158 4.75 9.58 5.44
N ILE A 159 4.88 8.25 5.41
CA ILE A 159 5.53 7.53 4.30
C ILE A 159 4.89 7.83 2.94
N ARG A 160 3.58 8.11 2.90
CA ARG A 160 2.90 8.53 1.67
C ARG A 160 3.41 9.88 1.18
N PHE A 161 3.59 10.86 2.07
CA PHE A 161 4.22 12.13 1.72
C PHE A 161 5.65 11.93 1.22
N ILE A 162 6.45 11.12 1.94
CA ILE A 162 7.85 10.85 1.56
C ILE A 162 7.92 10.23 0.16
N LYS A 163 7.09 9.23 -0.14
CA LYS A 163 6.97 8.64 -1.48
C LYS A 163 6.68 9.72 -2.53
N GLN A 164 5.65 10.53 -2.30
CA GLN A 164 5.23 11.56 -3.26
C GLN A 164 6.31 12.60 -3.49
N TYR A 165 7.02 13.01 -2.43
CA TYR A 165 8.16 13.92 -2.53
C TYR A 165 9.25 13.32 -3.43
N PHE A 166 9.75 12.12 -3.11
CA PHE A 166 10.80 11.45 -3.87
C PHE A 166 10.44 11.30 -5.35
N TYR A 167 9.19 10.91 -5.64
CA TYR A 167 8.74 10.69 -7.01
C TYR A 167 8.65 12.02 -7.78
N LYS A 168 8.14 13.08 -7.15
CA LYS A 168 8.03 14.41 -7.78
C LYS A 168 9.40 15.09 -7.98
N THR A 169 10.40 14.70 -7.21
CA THR A 169 11.78 15.20 -7.34
C THR A 169 12.67 14.29 -8.20
N GLY A 170 12.13 13.27 -8.87
CA GLY A 170 12.90 12.40 -9.78
C GLY A 170 13.75 11.33 -9.07
N HIS A 171 13.50 11.08 -7.79
CA HIS A 171 14.23 10.13 -6.94
C HIS A 171 13.41 8.87 -6.60
N GLU A 172 12.44 8.52 -7.45
CA GLU A 172 11.59 7.31 -7.30
C GLU A 172 12.39 6.02 -7.09
N LYS A 173 13.48 5.83 -7.86
CA LYS A 173 14.33 4.64 -7.75
C LYS A 173 15.02 4.54 -6.40
N THR A 174 15.37 5.66 -5.78
CA THR A 174 15.98 5.71 -4.45
C THR A 174 14.98 5.29 -3.40
N PHE A 175 13.76 5.85 -3.44
CA PHE A 175 12.67 5.45 -2.55
C PHE A 175 12.37 3.95 -2.66
N ASP A 176 12.22 3.48 -3.89
CA ASP A 176 11.90 2.07 -4.17
C ASP A 176 13.02 1.14 -3.65
N LYS A 177 14.29 1.53 -3.78
CA LYS A 177 15.43 0.77 -3.27
C LYS A 177 15.40 0.65 -1.75
N ILE A 178 15.15 1.75 -1.04
CA ILE A 178 15.08 1.76 0.44
C ILE A 178 13.93 0.88 0.93
N LEU A 179 12.74 1.01 0.33
CA LEU A 179 11.58 0.18 0.67
C LEU A 179 11.82 -1.29 0.35
N ASN A 180 12.41 -1.62 -0.80
CA ASN A 180 12.72 -3.00 -1.14
C ASN A 180 13.73 -3.62 -0.17
N HIS A 181 14.70 -2.85 0.32
CA HIS A 181 15.60 -3.29 1.37
C HIS A 181 14.87 -3.54 2.71
N GLN A 182 13.90 -2.70 3.05
CA GLN A 182 13.04 -2.94 4.21
C GLN A 182 12.22 -4.24 4.04
N ILE A 183 11.64 -4.46 2.86
CA ILE A 183 10.90 -5.69 2.52
C ILE A 183 11.79 -6.92 2.65
N ASP A 184 13.01 -6.87 2.14
CA ASP A 184 13.99 -7.96 2.24
C ASP A 184 14.25 -8.39 3.69
N ASN A 185 14.17 -7.44 4.62
CA ASN A 185 14.42 -7.66 6.04
C ASN A 185 13.18 -8.01 6.85
N ILE A 186 11.97 -7.96 6.28
CA ILE A 186 10.76 -8.47 6.94
C ILE A 186 10.97 -9.93 7.27
N ILE A 187 10.70 -10.31 8.52
CA ILE A 187 10.86 -11.69 8.98
C ILE A 187 9.54 -12.46 8.92
N TYR A 188 9.65 -13.78 8.79
CA TYR A 188 8.58 -14.74 9.03
C TYR A 188 9.16 -15.94 9.78
N PHE A 189 8.33 -16.74 10.44
CA PHE A 189 8.82 -17.87 11.23
C PHE A 189 8.51 -19.21 10.56
N VAL A 190 9.47 -20.13 10.60
CA VAL A 190 9.27 -21.55 10.32
C VAL A 190 9.60 -22.31 11.60
N GLY A 191 8.56 -22.81 12.28
CA GLY A 191 8.68 -23.23 13.68
C GLY A 191 9.19 -22.06 14.53
N THR A 192 10.29 -22.25 15.25
CA THR A 192 10.95 -21.21 16.07
C THR A 192 12.04 -20.43 15.33
N THR A 193 12.34 -20.78 14.07
CA THR A 193 13.41 -20.14 13.31
C THR A 193 12.88 -18.95 12.53
N ALA A 194 13.47 -17.77 12.74
CA ALA A 194 13.17 -16.59 11.94
C ALA A 194 13.89 -16.66 10.58
N LYS A 195 13.14 -16.45 9.51
CA LYS A 195 13.64 -16.34 8.13
C LYS A 195 13.25 -14.98 7.56
N LYS A 196 13.89 -14.57 6.47
CA LYS A 196 13.70 -13.25 5.85
C LYS A 196 12.99 -13.35 4.51
N VAL A 197 12.17 -12.36 4.19
CA VAL A 197 11.45 -12.26 2.91
C VAL A 197 12.41 -12.14 1.71
N LYS A 198 13.65 -11.68 1.90
CA LYS A 198 14.68 -11.76 0.84
C LYS A 198 14.86 -13.16 0.25
N ASP A 199 14.63 -14.20 1.06
CA ASP A 199 14.82 -15.60 0.69
C ASP A 199 13.51 -16.26 0.21
N LEU A 200 12.42 -15.50 0.10
CA LEU A 200 11.10 -15.97 -0.38
C LEU A 200 11.14 -16.17 -1.90
N LYS A 201 10.91 -17.40 -2.34
CA LYS A 201 10.79 -17.79 -3.75
C LYS A 201 9.33 -17.91 -4.18
N ASP A 202 8.51 -18.47 -3.30
CA ASP A 202 7.08 -18.68 -3.48
C ASP A 202 6.34 -18.61 -2.14
N LEU A 203 5.05 -18.26 -2.22
CA LEU A 203 4.10 -18.37 -1.13
C LEU A 203 2.90 -19.19 -1.60
N GLU A 204 2.55 -20.21 -0.82
CA GLU A 204 1.43 -21.08 -1.11
C GLU A 204 0.44 -21.05 0.05
N ILE A 205 -0.85 -21.14 -0.28
CA ILE A 205 -1.93 -21.23 0.71
C ILE A 205 -2.74 -22.48 0.41
N GLU A 206 -2.79 -23.41 1.34
CA GLU A 206 -3.55 -24.65 1.17
C GLU A 206 -5.05 -24.36 1.16
N TYR A 207 -5.74 -24.84 0.14
CA TYR A 207 -7.17 -24.58 -0.07
C TYR A 207 -8.07 -25.14 1.03
N SER A 208 -7.71 -26.31 1.55
CA SER A 208 -8.54 -27.09 2.47
C SER A 208 -8.70 -26.44 3.84
N ASN A 209 -7.65 -25.76 4.31
CA ASN A 209 -7.52 -25.33 5.70
C ASN A 209 -6.92 -23.92 5.84
N GLY A 210 -6.45 -23.28 4.76
CA GLY A 210 -5.87 -21.94 4.78
C GLY A 210 -4.43 -21.86 5.28
N GLN A 211 -3.76 -23.00 5.48
CA GLN A 211 -2.38 -23.06 5.95
C GLN A 211 -1.44 -22.35 4.97
N VAL A 212 -0.62 -21.43 5.50
CA VAL A 212 0.38 -20.71 4.70
C VAL A 212 1.70 -21.46 4.71
N PHE A 213 2.29 -21.55 3.52
CA PHE A 213 3.63 -22.07 3.27
C PHE A 213 4.47 -21.01 2.55
N ILE A 214 5.74 -20.88 2.93
CA ILE A 214 6.73 -20.12 2.18
C ILE A 214 7.86 -21.07 1.85
N ASN A 215 8.27 -21.14 0.59
CA ASN A 215 9.26 -22.10 0.11
C ASN A 215 8.92 -23.54 0.53
N LYS A 216 7.63 -23.92 0.49
CA LYS A 216 7.08 -25.22 0.93
C LYS A 216 7.20 -25.53 2.43
N GLU A 217 7.57 -24.56 3.26
CA GLU A 217 7.66 -24.74 4.71
C GLU A 217 6.48 -24.08 5.42
N LYS A 218 5.91 -24.76 6.43
CA LYS A 218 4.80 -24.22 7.21
C LYS A 218 5.23 -22.97 7.98
N VAL A 219 4.50 -21.88 7.75
CA VAL A 219 4.79 -20.59 8.36
C VAL A 219 4.04 -20.44 9.67
N SER A 220 4.69 -19.80 10.64
CA SER A 220 4.12 -19.37 11.91
C SER A 220 4.20 -17.84 12.02
N ALA A 221 3.28 -17.27 12.80
CA ALA A 221 3.25 -15.86 13.15
C ALA A 221 3.39 -15.71 14.67
N LYS A 222 4.14 -14.69 15.11
CA LYS A 222 4.27 -14.37 16.53
C LYS A 222 3.04 -13.59 16.97
N THR A 223 2.32 -14.04 18.00
CA THR A 223 1.15 -13.33 18.54
C THR A 223 1.55 -12.27 19.59
N GLU A 224 0.59 -11.48 20.07
CA GLU A 224 0.79 -10.49 21.15
C GLU A 224 1.39 -11.09 22.44
N VAL A 225 1.19 -12.38 22.70
CA VAL A 225 1.68 -13.08 23.91
C VAL A 225 3.01 -13.79 23.66
N ASP A 226 3.78 -13.35 22.66
CA ASP A 226 5.04 -13.95 22.21
C ASP A 226 4.95 -15.43 21.79
N ASN A 227 3.74 -15.98 21.74
CA ASN A 227 3.49 -17.35 21.30
C ASN A 227 3.50 -17.41 19.77
N LEU A 228 4.30 -18.32 19.24
CA LEU A 228 4.26 -18.69 17.83
C LEU A 228 3.03 -19.55 17.56
N VAL A 229 2.18 -19.07 16.67
CA VAL A 229 1.02 -19.82 16.18
C VAL A 229 1.17 -20.07 14.69
N THR A 230 0.66 -21.20 14.25
CA THR A 230 0.61 -21.52 12.82
C THR A 230 -0.16 -20.43 12.07
N LEU A 231 0.42 -19.92 10.97
CA LEU A 231 -0.22 -18.90 10.16
C LEU A 231 -1.26 -19.55 9.23
N VAL A 232 -2.52 -19.28 9.49
CA VAL A 232 -3.67 -19.78 8.75
C VAL A 232 -4.55 -18.61 8.32
N VAL A 233 -4.87 -18.52 7.03
CA VAL A 233 -5.77 -17.48 6.47
C VAL A 233 -7.14 -18.08 6.14
N LYS A 234 -8.23 -17.45 6.57
CA LYS A 234 -9.56 -18.05 6.49
C LYS A 234 -10.15 -18.07 5.08
N SER A 235 -9.77 -17.11 4.24
CA SER A 235 -10.33 -16.98 2.89
C SER A 235 -9.37 -17.38 1.77
N GLY A 236 -8.20 -17.93 2.13
CA GLY A 236 -7.15 -18.26 1.16
C GLY A 236 -6.48 -17.02 0.56
N LYS A 237 -6.58 -15.85 1.21
CA LYS A 237 -6.18 -14.58 0.59
C LYS A 237 -4.90 -14.04 1.17
N LEU A 238 -4.00 -13.63 0.27
CA LEU A 238 -2.79 -12.90 0.63
C LEU A 238 -3.10 -11.63 1.45
N ARG A 239 -4.27 -11.01 1.24
CA ARG A 239 -4.70 -9.82 1.99
C ARG A 239 -4.75 -10.02 3.51
N GLU A 240 -4.97 -11.26 3.96
CA GLU A 240 -4.99 -11.62 5.39
C GLU A 240 -3.58 -11.75 6.00
N ILE A 241 -2.53 -11.86 5.19
CA ILE A 241 -1.14 -11.87 5.65
C ILE A 241 -0.62 -10.44 5.64
N VAL A 242 -0.55 -9.76 6.79
CA VAL A 242 -0.15 -8.35 6.93
C VAL A 242 1.29 -8.19 7.42
N ILE A 243 1.76 -6.94 7.39
CA ILE A 243 3.04 -6.52 7.99
C ILE A 243 2.73 -5.92 9.36
N ASP A 244 3.39 -6.43 10.40
CA ASP A 244 3.36 -5.85 11.75
C ASP A 244 4.76 -5.42 12.19
N HIS A 245 4.82 -4.46 13.10
CA HIS A 245 6.05 -4.06 13.77
C HIS A 245 6.28 -4.96 14.99
N ILE A 246 7.48 -5.52 15.12
CA ILE A 246 7.85 -6.31 16.30
C ILE A 246 7.81 -5.39 17.53
N GLU A 247 8.51 -4.26 17.45
CA GLU A 247 8.38 -3.14 18.38
C GLU A 247 7.48 -2.06 17.78
N PRO A 248 6.44 -1.59 18.47
CA PRO A 248 5.56 -0.55 17.95
C PRO A 248 6.35 0.68 17.47
N ILE A 249 6.15 1.06 16.21
CA ILE A 249 6.79 2.25 15.63
C ILE A 249 6.44 3.55 16.36
N SER A 250 5.33 3.61 17.10
CA SER A 250 5.03 4.75 17.96
C SER A 250 6.12 4.96 19.02
N LEU A 251 6.59 3.87 19.65
CA LEU A 251 7.68 3.94 20.64
C LEU A 251 8.99 4.38 20.00
N LEU A 252 9.28 3.85 18.80
CA LEU A 252 10.43 4.28 18.01
C LEU A 252 10.36 5.80 17.77
N LEU A 253 9.27 6.32 17.22
CA LEU A 253 9.11 7.74 16.90
C LEU A 253 9.13 8.65 18.13
N GLU A 254 8.56 8.20 19.24
CA GLU A 254 8.60 8.93 20.52
C GLU A 254 10.02 9.03 21.10
N SER A 255 10.87 8.03 20.84
CA SER A 255 12.25 7.99 21.31
C SER A 255 13.24 8.82 20.49
N LEU A 256 12.86 9.28 19.29
CA LEU A 256 13.77 10.06 18.42
C LEU A 256 13.84 11.52 18.86
N ASP A 257 15.05 12.07 18.92
CA ASP A 257 15.25 13.52 19.07
C ASP A 257 15.02 14.22 17.74
N LYS A 258 14.19 15.27 17.73
CA LYS A 258 13.93 16.08 16.53
C LYS A 258 15.18 16.73 15.95
N ASN A 259 16.17 17.04 16.79
CA ASN A 259 17.41 17.67 16.34
C ASN A 259 18.25 16.73 15.48
N ASP A 260 18.12 15.42 15.67
CA ASP A 260 18.80 14.39 14.86
C ASP A 260 18.08 14.11 13.53
N PHE A 261 16.85 14.62 13.37
CA PHE A 261 15.99 14.43 12.20
C PHE A 261 15.37 15.77 11.74
N PRO A 262 16.19 16.77 11.35
CA PRO A 262 15.72 18.10 10.98
C PRO A 262 14.72 18.11 9.82
N GLN A 263 14.87 17.26 8.80
CA GLN A 263 13.95 17.21 7.66
C GLN A 263 12.60 16.62 8.05
N LEU A 264 12.57 15.53 8.82
CA LEU A 264 11.32 14.98 9.34
C LEU A 264 10.68 15.89 10.39
N SER A 265 11.46 16.65 11.16
CA SER A 265 10.93 17.68 12.04
C SER A 265 10.24 18.79 11.23
N LEU A 266 10.90 19.29 10.18
CA LEU A 266 10.34 20.28 9.26
C LEU A 266 9.01 19.79 8.64
N ILE A 267 8.96 18.53 8.20
CA ILE A 267 7.74 17.90 7.66
C ILE A 267 6.67 17.81 8.75
N THR A 268 7.02 17.31 9.93
CA THR A 268 6.11 17.17 11.07
C THR A 268 5.44 18.49 11.43
N ASP A 269 6.22 19.57 11.48
CA ASP A 269 5.74 20.89 11.85
C ASP A 269 4.84 21.49 10.77
N GLU A 270 5.11 21.22 9.48
CA GLU A 270 4.25 21.66 8.38
C GLU A 270 2.88 20.94 8.41
N PHE A 271 2.84 19.63 8.68
CA PHE A 271 1.59 18.89 8.85
C PHE A 271 0.74 19.50 9.98
N ARG A 272 1.34 19.78 11.13
CA ARG A 272 0.65 20.38 12.28
C ARG A 272 0.20 21.82 12.01
N LYS A 273 1.03 22.61 11.33
CA LYS A 273 0.68 23.98 10.93
C LYS A 273 -0.57 24.01 10.04
N ARG A 274 -0.69 23.09 9.07
CA ARG A 274 -1.85 23.03 8.17
C ARG A 274 -3.13 22.55 8.84
N LEU A 275 -3.02 21.78 9.92
CA LEU A 275 -4.16 21.36 10.74
C LEU A 275 -4.78 22.47 11.60
N LYS A 276 -4.19 23.66 11.67
CA LYS A 276 -4.72 24.83 12.41
C LYS A 276 -5.18 24.50 13.85
N GLY A 277 -4.46 23.63 14.54
CA GLY A 277 -4.72 23.26 15.95
C GLY A 277 -5.59 22.00 16.15
N GLY A 278 -5.97 21.30 15.09
CA GLY A 278 -6.58 19.97 15.17
C GLY A 278 -5.57 18.85 15.45
N ASN A 279 -6.09 17.68 15.85
CA ASN A 279 -5.31 16.46 15.98
C ASN A 279 -5.05 15.84 14.60
N LEU A 280 -3.85 15.26 14.43
CA LEU A 280 -3.55 14.35 13.34
C LEU A 280 -4.37 13.06 13.53
N ASP A 281 -5.03 12.67 12.46
CA ASP A 281 -5.73 11.41 12.28
C ASP A 281 -5.36 10.82 10.92
N ARG A 282 -5.86 9.62 10.63
CA ARG A 282 -5.52 8.89 9.41
C ARG A 282 -5.92 9.67 8.15
N ASP A 283 -7.08 10.30 8.14
CA ASP A 283 -7.65 10.93 6.96
C ASP A 283 -6.97 12.27 6.68
N SER A 284 -6.77 13.07 7.73
CA SER A 284 -6.04 14.32 7.65
C SER A 284 -4.59 14.11 7.22
N VAL A 285 -3.89 13.08 7.72
CA VAL A 285 -2.51 12.78 7.29
C VAL A 285 -2.46 12.35 5.82
N ARG A 286 -3.41 11.52 5.36
CA ARG A 286 -3.47 11.12 3.94
C ARG A 286 -3.74 12.30 3.03
N LEU A 287 -4.69 13.15 3.42
CA LEU A 287 -5.04 14.38 2.72
C LEU A 287 -3.85 15.33 2.62
N LEU A 288 -3.28 15.67 3.78
CA LEU A 288 -2.17 16.62 3.88
C LEU A 288 -0.91 16.11 3.21
N SER A 289 -0.65 14.80 3.18
CA SER A 289 0.47 14.23 2.44
C SER A 289 0.45 14.69 0.98
N THR A 290 -0.71 14.63 0.33
CA THR A 290 -0.86 15.05 -1.07
C THR A 290 -0.82 16.57 -1.22
N ILE A 291 -1.49 17.32 -0.35
CA ILE A 291 -1.50 18.79 -0.42
C ILE A 291 -0.09 19.36 -0.21
N ILE A 292 0.62 18.90 0.81
CA ILE A 292 1.98 19.33 1.14
C ILE A 292 2.96 18.88 0.05
N ALA A 293 2.84 17.64 -0.44
CA ALA A 293 3.69 17.17 -1.53
C ALA A 293 3.42 17.90 -2.86
N ASN A 294 2.27 18.56 -3.04
CA ASN A 294 2.00 19.38 -4.22
C ASN A 294 2.37 20.87 -4.04
N ASP A 295 2.60 21.32 -2.81
CA ASP A 295 3.11 22.67 -2.54
C ASP A 295 4.60 22.78 -2.87
N GLU A 296 4.91 23.39 -4.02
CA GLU A 296 6.28 23.59 -4.48
C GLU A 296 7.11 24.48 -3.55
N SER A 297 6.50 25.49 -2.93
CA SER A 297 7.18 26.37 -1.98
C SER A 297 7.65 25.59 -0.76
N PHE A 298 6.81 24.67 -0.26
CA PHE A 298 7.22 23.79 0.83
C PHE A 298 8.24 22.74 0.39
N ARG A 299 8.00 22.04 -0.73
CA ARG A 299 8.93 21.02 -1.24
C ARG A 299 10.36 21.56 -1.40
N ASN A 300 10.50 22.79 -1.89
CA ASN A 300 11.81 23.41 -2.13
C ASN A 300 12.58 23.75 -0.84
N ARG A 301 11.94 23.66 0.33
CA ARG A 301 12.59 23.83 1.65
C ARG A 301 13.23 22.55 2.18
N ILE A 302 12.90 21.39 1.59
CA ILE A 302 13.40 20.09 2.04
C ILE A 302 14.74 19.81 1.34
N HIS A 303 15.75 19.45 2.13
CA HIS A 303 17.03 18.98 1.61
C HIS A 303 16.95 17.48 1.34
N PHE A 304 17.01 17.10 0.06
CA PHE A 304 16.82 15.70 -0.36
C PHE A 304 17.82 14.74 0.30
N ASP A 305 19.12 15.03 0.24
CA ASP A 305 20.16 14.13 0.76
C ASP A 305 20.01 13.89 2.27
N GLU A 306 19.66 14.92 3.03
CA GLU A 306 19.38 14.82 4.47
C GLU A 306 18.11 13.99 4.74
N LEU A 307 17.04 14.22 3.97
CA LEU A 307 15.80 13.45 4.12
C LEU A 307 16.02 11.98 3.74
N GLU A 308 16.83 11.69 2.72
CA GLU A 308 17.22 10.33 2.36
C GLU A 308 17.95 9.65 3.52
N GLU A 309 18.94 10.32 4.12
CA GLU A 309 19.69 9.78 5.25
C GLU A 309 18.79 9.52 6.47
N GLU A 310 17.92 10.47 6.82
CA GLU A 310 16.93 10.33 7.88
C GLU A 310 15.98 9.17 7.61
N PHE A 311 15.48 9.05 6.38
CA PHE A 311 14.60 7.98 5.98
C PHE A 311 15.28 6.61 6.11
N GLN A 312 16.54 6.48 5.67
CA GLN A 312 17.33 5.27 5.85
C GLN A 312 17.55 4.93 7.33
N LYS A 313 17.89 5.92 8.16
CA LYS A 313 18.09 5.76 9.61
C LYS A 313 16.84 5.22 10.31
N ILE A 314 15.65 5.74 10.01
CA ILE A 314 14.41 5.23 10.59
C ILE A 314 14.14 3.81 10.09
N ASN A 315 14.23 3.57 8.78
CA ASN A 315 13.98 2.24 8.22
C ASN A 315 14.92 1.16 8.79
N ALA A 316 16.18 1.51 9.08
CA ALA A 316 17.15 0.61 9.71
C ALA A 316 16.80 0.23 11.15
N LYS A 317 16.01 1.06 11.85
CA LYS A 317 15.52 0.79 13.21
C LYS A 317 14.19 0.00 13.22
N MET A 318 13.48 -0.08 12.09
CA MET A 318 12.22 -0.81 12.01
C MET A 318 12.44 -2.32 11.90
N ASN A 319 11.89 -3.07 12.85
CA ASN A 319 11.85 -4.52 12.79
C ASN A 319 10.44 -4.99 12.45
N LEU A 320 10.27 -5.60 11.27
CA LEU A 320 8.98 -5.96 10.71
C LEU A 320 8.83 -7.47 10.59
N GLN A 321 7.59 -7.96 10.73
CA GLN A 321 7.25 -9.37 10.55
C GLN A 321 5.98 -9.56 9.72
N LEU A 322 5.87 -10.72 9.05
CA LEU A 322 4.61 -11.19 8.50
C LEU A 322 3.72 -11.77 9.60
N MET A 323 2.44 -11.41 9.58
CA MET A 323 1.46 -11.82 10.58
C MET A 323 0.07 -11.97 9.96
N HIS A 324 -0.85 -12.70 10.60
CA HIS A 324 -2.27 -12.65 10.23
C HIS A 324 -2.90 -11.30 10.62
N SER A 325 -3.79 -10.76 9.79
CA SER A 325 -4.49 -9.48 10.01
C SER A 325 -5.31 -9.45 11.32
N SER A 326 -5.84 -10.60 11.76
CA SER A 326 -6.58 -10.71 13.03
C SER A 326 -5.68 -10.74 14.27
N TYR A 327 -4.39 -11.03 14.10
CA TYR A 327 -3.41 -10.93 15.17
C TYR A 327 -2.75 -9.55 15.17
N ASN A 328 -3.03 -8.72 14.13
CA ASN A 328 -2.55 -7.36 14.05
C ASN A 328 -3.02 -6.63 15.31
N SER A 329 -2.02 -6.33 16.10
CA SER A 329 -2.23 -5.94 17.46
C SER A 329 -2.87 -4.58 17.54
N LYS A 330 -3.72 -4.41 18.56
CA LYS A 330 -4.05 -3.08 19.10
C LYS A 330 -2.82 -2.47 19.81
N LYS A 331 -1.60 -2.66 19.27
CA LYS A 331 -0.34 -2.05 19.72
C LYS A 331 -0.39 -0.56 19.37
N GLY A 332 -1.06 0.22 20.22
CA GLY A 332 -1.15 1.67 20.11
C GLY A 332 -2.55 2.23 19.86
N ALA A 333 -3.63 1.44 20.00
CA ALA A 333 -4.96 2.00 20.17
C ALA A 333 -5.07 2.62 21.58
N LYS A 334 -4.51 3.82 21.76
CA LYS A 334 -4.93 4.78 22.76
C LYS A 334 -5.22 6.10 22.08
#